data_AF-Q8EG44-F1
#
_entry.id   AF-Q8EG44-F1
#
_cell.length_a   1.000
_cell.length_b   1.000
_cell.length_c   1.000
_cell.angle_alpha   90.00
_cell.angle_beta   90.00
_cell.angle_gamma   90.00
#
_symmetry.space_group_name_H-M   'P 1'
#
loop_
_entity.id
_entity.type
_entity.pdbx_description
1 polymer ?
#
loop_
_entity_poly.entity_id
_entity_poly.type
_entity_poly.pdbx_seq_one_letter_code
_entity_poly.pdbx_strand_id
1 'polypeptide(L)'
;MLYMRKIILPLIILSLGALSGFTQAQDNSALWGKKYAEVKSSLLATGWVLAPVAENETPMTEEYPEITCGSGAMAICSVGFSRENSLLALVVERIEQELIVTGEY
;
A
#
# COMPACT_ATOMS: atom_id res chain seq x y z
N MET A 1 19.06 9.16 67.10
CA MET A 1 18.14 8.88 65.97
C MET A 1 17.90 10.19 65.23
N LEU A 2 18.62 10.46 64.13
CA LEU A 2 18.30 11.54 63.20
C LEU A 2 17.96 10.91 61.85
N TYR A 3 16.69 11.00 61.46
CA TYR A 3 16.18 10.46 60.22
C TYR A 3 16.46 11.46 59.09
N MET A 4 17.56 11.25 58.34
CA MET A 4 17.80 11.96 57.08
C MET A 4 16.76 11.51 56.05
N ARG A 5 15.73 12.32 55.84
CA ARG A 5 14.81 12.19 54.69
C ARG A 5 15.57 12.58 53.42
N LYS A 6 16.15 11.60 52.73
CA LYS A 6 16.58 11.77 51.33
C LYS A 6 15.33 11.87 50.47
N ILE A 7 14.96 13.08 50.07
CA ILE A 7 13.94 13.31 49.04
C ILE A 7 14.62 12.99 47.70
N ILE A 8 14.38 11.79 47.19
CA ILE A 8 14.78 11.41 45.84
C ILE A 8 13.67 11.91 44.93
N LEU A 9 13.90 13.04 44.26
CA LEU A 9 13.03 13.52 43.19
C LEU A 9 13.17 12.54 42.01
N PRO A 10 12.09 11.92 41.50
CA PRO A 10 12.18 11.19 40.25
C PRO A 10 12.32 12.22 39.13
N LEU A 11 13.48 12.23 38.48
CA LEU A 11 13.72 12.99 37.25
C LEU A 11 12.92 12.31 36.14
N ILE A 12 11.66 12.69 35.96
CA ILE A 12 10.85 12.25 34.83
C ILE A 12 11.36 13.00 33.61
N ILE A 13 12.31 12.38 32.90
CA ILE A 13 12.73 12.85 31.59
C ILE A 13 11.56 12.55 30.64
N LEU A 14 10.68 13.54 30.44
CA LEU A 14 9.74 13.53 29.32
C LEU A 14 10.55 13.65 28.03
N SER A 15 11.06 12.53 27.53
CA SER A 15 11.45 12.43 26.13
C SER A 15 10.18 12.47 25.29
N LEU A 16 9.74 13.68 24.92
CA LEU A 16 8.85 13.89 23.78
C LEU A 16 9.64 13.47 22.52
N GLY A 17 9.74 12.16 22.30
CA GLY A 17 10.14 11.62 21.02
C GLY A 17 9.06 12.02 20.03
N ALA A 18 9.34 13.03 19.22
CA ALA A 18 8.55 13.32 18.04
C ALA A 18 8.62 12.08 17.13
N LEU A 19 7.63 11.20 17.24
CA LEU A 19 7.35 10.18 16.24
C LEU A 19 6.80 10.92 15.02
N SER A 20 7.70 11.57 14.30
CA SER A 20 7.49 12.04 12.95
C SER A 20 7.44 10.81 12.04
N GLY A 21 6.38 10.01 12.17
CA GLY A 21 6.05 8.92 11.27
C GLY A 21 5.55 9.48 9.94
N PHE A 22 6.40 10.21 9.22
CA PHE A 22 6.16 10.50 7.82
C PHE A 22 6.49 9.23 7.05
N THR A 23 5.47 8.42 6.74
CA THR A 23 5.58 7.44 5.66
C THR A 23 6.03 8.21 4.42
N GLN A 24 7.26 7.98 3.97
CA GLN A 24 7.72 8.52 2.71
C GLN A 24 6.82 7.93 1.62
N ALA A 25 6.19 8.78 0.81
CA ALA A 25 5.45 8.32 -0.35
C ALA A 25 6.40 7.48 -1.22
N GLN A 26 6.04 6.22 -1.46
CA GLN A 26 6.86 5.33 -2.26
C GLN A 26 6.73 5.77 -3.73
N ASP A 27 7.86 6.06 -4.38
CA ASP A 27 7.84 6.38 -5.81
C ASP A 27 7.65 5.09 -6.61
N ASN A 28 6.42 4.89 -7.08
CA ASN A 28 6.04 3.75 -7.89
C ASN A 28 5.96 4.08 -9.39
N SER A 29 6.41 5.27 -9.81
CA SER A 29 6.34 5.70 -11.22
C SER A 29 7.11 4.79 -12.16
N ALA A 30 8.14 4.10 -11.66
CA ALA A 30 8.90 3.09 -12.42
C ALA A 30 8.06 1.86 -12.83
N LEU A 31 6.87 1.67 -12.25
CA LEU A 31 5.95 0.59 -12.61
C LEU A 31 5.08 0.93 -13.83
N TRP A 32 4.93 2.22 -14.15
CA TRP A 32 4.03 2.67 -15.22
C TRP A 32 4.53 2.26 -16.60
N GLY A 33 3.59 1.93 -17.48
CA GLY A 33 3.86 1.43 -18.84
C GLY A 33 4.29 -0.04 -18.90
N LYS A 34 4.43 -0.73 -17.77
CA LYS A 34 4.78 -2.16 -17.73
C LYS A 34 3.54 -3.04 -17.81
N LYS A 35 3.73 -4.26 -18.31
CA LYS A 35 2.68 -5.29 -18.29
C LYS A 35 2.33 -5.64 -16.84
N TYR A 36 1.04 -5.76 -16.57
CA TYR A 36 0.54 -6.08 -15.25
C TYR A 36 1.15 -7.37 -14.68
N ALA A 37 1.22 -8.43 -15.50
CA ALA A 37 1.78 -9.72 -15.07
C ALA A 37 3.24 -9.60 -14.58
N GLU A 38 4.06 -8.78 -15.23
CA GLU A 38 5.45 -8.53 -14.83
C GLU A 38 5.51 -7.76 -13.51
N VAL A 39 4.67 -6.72 -13.36
CA VAL A 39 4.60 -5.92 -12.13
C VAL A 39 4.11 -6.77 -10.96
N LYS A 40 3.04 -7.55 -11.14
CA LYS A 40 2.51 -8.50 -10.16
C LYS A 40 3.61 -9.45 -9.70
N SER A 41 4.29 -10.12 -10.63
CA SER A 41 5.35 -11.07 -10.28
C SER A 41 6.49 -10.41 -9.49
N SER A 42 6.89 -9.19 -9.85
CA SER A 42 7.94 -8.44 -9.16
C SER A 42 7.54 -8.02 -7.74
N LEU A 43 6.31 -7.53 -7.57
CA LEU A 43 5.78 -7.15 -6.26
C LEU A 43 5.68 -8.37 -5.33
N LEU A 44 5.13 -9.48 -5.82
CA LEU A 44 5.05 -10.72 -5.04
C LEU A 44 6.44 -11.24 -4.64
N ALA A 45 7.42 -11.18 -5.54
CA ALA A 45 8.80 -11.58 -5.25
C ALA A 45 9.49 -10.68 -4.19
N THR A 46 8.99 -9.46 -3.98
CA THR A 46 9.51 -8.49 -3.00
C THR A 46 8.67 -8.40 -1.72
N GLY A 47 7.83 -9.41 -1.49
CA GLY A 47 7.07 -9.60 -0.26
C GLY A 47 5.75 -8.85 -0.18
N TRP A 48 5.30 -8.23 -1.28
CA TRP A 48 3.92 -7.76 -1.36
C TRP A 48 2.97 -8.94 -1.53
N VAL A 49 1.73 -8.77 -1.08
CA VAL A 49 0.64 -9.70 -1.32
C VAL A 49 -0.52 -8.95 -1.97
N LEU A 50 -1.41 -9.65 -2.66
CA LEU A 50 -2.63 -9.04 -3.18
C LEU A 50 -3.52 -8.59 -2.02
N ALA A 51 -4.04 -7.37 -2.12
CA ALA A 51 -5.08 -6.91 -1.21
C ALA A 51 -6.39 -7.66 -1.52
N PRO A 52 -7.23 -7.94 -0.50
CA PRO A 52 -8.52 -8.56 -0.71
C PRO A 52 -9.43 -7.71 -1.61
N VAL A 53 -10.09 -8.36 -2.56
CA VAL A 53 -11.16 -7.75 -3.36
C VAL A 53 -12.47 -7.76 -2.55
N ALA A 54 -13.28 -6.72 -2.66
CA ALA A 54 -14.59 -6.68 -2.01
C ALA A 54 -15.58 -7.68 -2.66
N GLU A 55 -16.43 -8.32 -1.85
CA GLU A 55 -17.28 -9.45 -2.28
C GLU A 55 -18.21 -9.17 -3.49
N ASN A 56 -18.53 -7.89 -3.75
CA ASN A 56 -19.48 -7.49 -4.79
C ASN A 56 -18.82 -6.79 -5.99
N GLU A 57 -17.49 -6.85 -6.10
CA GLU A 57 -16.79 -6.29 -7.25
C GLU A 57 -16.68 -7.30 -8.39
N THR A 58 -16.94 -6.83 -9.60
CA THR A 58 -16.80 -7.65 -10.81
C THR A 58 -15.38 -7.54 -11.34
N PRO A 59 -14.69 -8.66 -11.58
CA PRO A 59 -13.41 -8.66 -12.26
C PRO A 59 -13.45 -8.02 -13.64
N MET A 60 -12.37 -7.31 -13.98
CA MET A 60 -12.12 -6.85 -15.34
C MET A 60 -11.91 -8.04 -16.29
N THR A 61 -11.28 -9.11 -15.80
CA THR A 61 -10.96 -10.33 -16.57
C THR A 61 -11.02 -11.56 -15.67
N GLU A 62 -11.28 -12.73 -16.25
CA GLU A 62 -11.23 -14.01 -15.52
C GLU A 62 -9.80 -14.44 -15.15
N GLU A 63 -8.80 -14.06 -15.96
CA GLU A 63 -7.39 -14.42 -15.74
C GLU A 63 -6.80 -13.70 -14.53
N TYR A 64 -7.20 -12.44 -14.32
CA TYR A 64 -6.76 -11.59 -13.21
C TYR A 64 -7.99 -11.09 -12.42
N PRO A 65 -8.60 -11.96 -11.60
CA PRO A 65 -9.81 -11.64 -10.84
C PRO A 65 -9.60 -10.54 -9.79
N GLU A 66 -8.34 -10.28 -9.42
CA GLU A 66 -7.95 -9.22 -8.50
C GLU A 66 -8.04 -7.81 -9.09
N ILE A 67 -8.15 -7.68 -10.41
CA ILE A 67 -8.33 -6.39 -11.08
C ILE A 67 -9.82 -6.14 -11.21
N THR A 68 -10.32 -5.16 -10.48
CA THR A 68 -11.74 -4.79 -10.50
C THR A 68 -11.91 -3.37 -10.99
N CYS A 69 -13.04 -3.11 -11.64
CA CYS A 69 -13.38 -1.78 -12.13
C CYS A 69 -14.50 -1.18 -11.29
N GLY A 70 -14.42 0.14 -11.08
CA GLY A 70 -15.55 0.91 -10.57
C GLY A 70 -16.79 0.83 -11.48
N SER A 71 -17.83 1.55 -11.10
CA SER A 71 -19.04 1.66 -11.91
C SER A 71 -19.09 2.97 -12.71
N GLY A 72 -19.52 2.90 -13.97
CA GLY A 72 -19.74 4.06 -14.84
C GLY A 72 -18.79 4.12 -16.04
N ALA A 73 -19.03 5.08 -16.93
CA ALA A 73 -18.31 5.20 -18.20
C ALA A 73 -16.83 5.60 -18.05
N MET A 74 -16.47 6.20 -16.91
CA MET A 74 -15.11 6.61 -16.57
C MET A 74 -14.56 5.83 -15.38
N ALA A 75 -15.06 4.60 -15.19
CA ALA A 75 -14.59 3.73 -14.12
C ALA A 75 -13.11 3.40 -14.32
N ILE A 76 -12.36 3.52 -13.22
CA ILE A 76 -10.97 3.08 -13.15
C ILE A 76 -10.96 1.60 -12.81
N CYS A 77 -10.13 0.82 -13.52
CA CYS A 77 -9.83 -0.56 -13.17
C CYS A 77 -8.52 -0.59 -12.38
N SER A 78 -8.50 -1.30 -11.27
CA SER A 78 -7.38 -1.24 -10.34
C SER A 78 -7.19 -2.53 -9.57
N VAL A 79 -6.03 -2.64 -8.93
CA VAL A 79 -5.65 -3.78 -8.10
C VAL A 79 -4.81 -3.32 -6.93
N GLY A 80 -5.16 -3.80 -5.74
CA GLY A 80 -4.44 -3.49 -4.51
C GLY A 80 -3.37 -4.52 -4.19
N PHE A 81 -2.27 -4.03 -3.61
CA PHE A 81 -1.23 -4.82 -2.97
C PHE A 81 -1.02 -4.29 -1.55
N SER A 82 -0.65 -5.17 -0.63
CA SER A 82 -0.27 -4.80 0.73
C SER A 82 1.07 -5.41 1.12
N ARG A 83 1.81 -4.69 1.96
CA ARG A 83 3.04 -5.18 2.60
C ARG A 83 3.21 -4.47 3.93
N GLU A 84 3.18 -5.22 5.02
CA GLU A 84 3.25 -4.68 6.38
C GLU A 84 2.20 -3.57 6.59
N ASN A 85 2.64 -2.31 6.75
CA ASN A 85 1.78 -1.14 6.96
C ASN A 85 1.62 -0.29 5.68
N SER A 86 1.97 -0.82 4.52
CA SER A 86 1.87 -0.15 3.23
C SER A 86 0.79 -0.78 2.36
N LEU A 87 0.05 0.07 1.67
CA LEU A 87 -0.89 -0.28 0.62
C LEU A 87 -0.43 0.38 -0.68
N LEU A 88 -0.63 -0.31 -1.78
CA LEU A 88 -0.34 0.16 -3.13
C LEU A 88 -1.52 -0.22 -4.03
N ALA A 89 -2.20 0.77 -4.61
CA ALA A 89 -3.32 0.54 -5.49
C ALA A 89 -2.95 0.95 -6.92
N LEU A 90 -2.69 -0.03 -7.78
CA LEU A 90 -2.27 0.22 -9.16
C LEU A 90 -3.47 0.37 -10.08
N VAL A 91 -3.45 1.39 -10.92
CA VAL A 91 -4.39 1.54 -12.04
C VAL A 91 -3.92 0.67 -13.20
N VAL A 92 -4.83 -0.14 -13.74
CA VAL A 92 -4.56 -1.05 -14.86
C VAL A 92 -5.53 -0.77 -15.99
N GLU A 93 -5.00 -0.61 -17.19
CA GLU A 93 -5.79 -0.40 -18.40
C GLU A 93 -5.56 -1.51 -19.40
N ARG A 94 -6.59 -1.82 -20.20
CA ARG A 94 -6.44 -2.67 -21.38
C ARG A 94 -6.02 -1.79 -22.55
N ILE A 95 -4.77 -1.92 -22.96
CA ILE A 95 -4.23 -1.28 -24.15
C ILE A 95 -4.03 -2.38 -25.19
N GLU A 96 -4.77 -2.31 -26.28
CA GLU A 96 -4.90 -3.39 -27.27
C GLU A 96 -5.36 -4.71 -26.61
N GLN A 97 -4.48 -5.70 -26.48
CA GLN A 97 -4.76 -7.00 -25.89
C GLN A 97 -4.03 -7.21 -24.56
N GLU A 98 -3.23 -6.23 -24.10
CA GLU A 98 -2.41 -6.34 -22.90
C GLU A 98 -2.98 -5.51 -21.76
N LEU A 99 -2.74 -5.97 -20.53
CA LEU A 99 -3.05 -5.22 -19.31
C LEU A 99 -1.79 -4.47 -18.89
N ILE A 100 -1.88 -3.14 -18.87
CA ILE A 100 -0.76 -2.24 -18.61
C ILE A 100 -1.02 -1.44 -17.34
N VAL A 101 -0.03 -1.32 -16.47
CA VAL A 101 -0.09 -0.44 -15.31
C VAL A 101 0.09 1.00 -15.79
N THR A 102 -0.89 1.87 -15.57
CA THR A 102 -0.87 3.27 -16.04
C THR A 102 -0.74 4.29 -14.91
N GLY A 103 -0.91 3.88 -13.67
CA GLY A 103 -0.88 4.79 -12.53
C GLY A 103 -1.01 4.11 -11.16
N GLU A 104 -1.21 4.95 -10.16
CA GLU A 104 -1.57 4.62 -8.78
C GLU A 104 -2.71 5.57 -8.34
N TYR A 105 -3.59 5.15 -7.43
CA TYR A 105 -4.69 5.98 -6.91
C TYR A 105 -4.85 5.90 -5.39
#